data_AF-A0A6M0AMA0-F1
#
_entry.id   AF-A0A6M0AMA0-F1
#
_cell.length_a   1.000
_cell.length_b   1.000
_cell.length_c   1.000
_cell.angle_alpha   90.00
_cell.angle_beta   90.00
_cell.angle_gamma   90.00
#
_symmetry.space_group_name_H-M   'P 1'
#
loop_
_entity.id
_entity.type
_entity.pdbx_description
1 polymer ?
#
loop_
_entity_poly.entity_id
_entity_poly.type
_entity_poly.pdbx_seq_one_letter_code
_entity_poly.pdbx_strand_id
1 'polypeptide(L)'
;YQFLLAPRFAQNARLNFHWLAADAPSEIEMTTKPARNPVCGWIVPNNLDSTLSIYDQQGKTLGSLDRAGNWRAAPGGFGIPDVASISNPHLRKLVEYLLNQGESFQQQFLSTLDNSLATIDPEGFALHSTLALLIGRPMAVVRATFSLEVKGLPVCDPTVKIESADQEVPTYGYTEVKVPIRLGDYQQLNDGLVGYWRETAADNDEGYDYEGNIFYAPQSNLSNDSLIQTEAEGLVYFEQTVDAPPQGVTMLIDPRGTIHATCGFLPNRELTLPSENYTTALQSMEVNFLATPMLCDRQTDMTIDIHDGDQLDPPAFDASSGLAIPVPQQANAVWSWVSLSGDEWSETTDIEAVNPTATFSEPQQLYEGWLQLSRAQEE
;
A
#
# COMPACT_ATOMS: atom_id res chain seq x y z
N TYR A 1 1.19 46.75 -28.80
CA TYR A 1 1.23 45.31 -28.57
C TYR A 1 1.44 45.07 -27.09
N GLN A 2 0.47 44.44 -26.41
CA GLN A 2 0.69 43.87 -25.08
C GLN A 2 1.19 42.44 -25.30
N PHE A 3 2.37 42.12 -24.78
CA PHE A 3 2.86 40.75 -24.73
C PHE A 3 2.49 40.19 -23.36
N LEU A 4 1.55 39.26 -23.32
CA LEU A 4 1.36 38.41 -22.14
C LEU A 4 2.50 37.41 -22.08
N LEU A 5 3.37 37.56 -21.09
CA LEU A 5 4.30 36.53 -20.68
C LEU A 5 3.59 35.59 -19.71
N ALA A 6 3.87 34.29 -19.80
CA ALA A 6 3.47 33.35 -18.75
C ALA A 6 4.09 33.78 -17.41
N PRO A 7 3.38 33.65 -16.27
CA PRO A 7 3.96 33.93 -14.96
C PRO A 7 5.19 33.04 -14.72
N ARG A 8 6.24 33.62 -14.13
CA ARG A 8 7.50 32.94 -13.83
C ARG A 8 8.22 33.65 -12.70
N PHE A 9 8.97 32.90 -11.91
CA PHE A 9 9.93 33.49 -10.98
C PHE A 9 11.05 34.19 -11.75
N ALA A 10 11.43 35.40 -11.31
CA ALA A 10 12.56 36.13 -11.88
C ALA A 10 13.91 35.53 -11.45
N GLN A 11 13.96 34.98 -10.23
CA GLN A 11 15.03 34.14 -9.73
C GLN A 11 14.84 32.70 -10.21
N ASN A 12 15.93 31.98 -10.49
CA ASN A 12 15.86 30.55 -10.77
C ASN A 12 15.26 29.83 -9.55
N ALA A 13 14.18 29.09 -9.76
CA ALA A 13 13.51 28.30 -8.73
C ALA A 13 13.38 26.84 -9.17
N ARG A 14 13.20 25.92 -8.21
CA ARG A 14 12.89 24.52 -8.44
C ARG A 14 11.76 24.07 -7.51
N LEU A 15 10.83 23.28 -8.06
CA LEU A 15 10.05 22.36 -7.25
C LEU A 15 11.01 21.26 -6.78
N ASN A 16 11.05 21.02 -5.48
CA ASN A 16 11.62 19.80 -4.91
C ASN A 16 10.47 18.84 -4.62
N PHE A 17 10.73 17.56 -4.86
CA PHE A 17 9.87 16.45 -4.53
C PHE A 17 10.79 15.27 -4.28
N HIS A 18 10.80 14.71 -3.07
CA HIS A 18 11.69 13.62 -2.70
C HIS A 18 11.08 12.68 -1.67
N TRP A 19 11.58 11.45 -1.67
CA TRP A 19 11.24 10.43 -0.68
C TRP A 19 11.64 10.85 0.75
N LEU A 20 10.84 10.41 1.72
CA LEU A 20 11.24 10.32 3.13
C LEU A 20 11.65 8.88 3.44
N ALA A 21 12.58 8.71 4.38
CA ALA A 21 12.99 7.38 4.83
C ALA A 21 11.93 6.73 5.73
N ALA A 22 11.66 5.45 5.53
CA ALA A 22 10.63 4.71 6.27
C ALA A 22 10.90 4.56 7.78
N ASP A 23 12.14 4.76 8.22
CA ASP A 23 12.61 4.64 9.61
C ASP A 23 12.85 5.99 10.30
N ALA A 24 12.51 7.12 9.65
CA ALA A 24 12.77 8.47 10.15
C ALA A 24 11.48 9.17 10.61
N PRO A 25 11.33 9.50 11.92
CA PRO A 25 10.16 10.22 12.40
C PRO A 25 10.11 11.69 11.95
N SER A 26 11.21 12.24 11.45
CA SER A 26 11.32 13.61 10.93
C SER A 26 12.10 13.65 9.61
N GLU A 27 12.09 14.80 8.94
CA GLU A 27 12.61 15.01 7.58
C GLU A 27 14.13 14.81 7.48
N ILE A 28 14.53 13.55 7.27
CA ILE A 28 15.88 13.18 6.84
C ILE A 28 15.82 13.02 5.31
N GLU A 29 16.19 14.08 4.61
CA GLU A 29 16.41 14.08 3.15
C GLU A 29 17.34 12.91 2.76
N MET A 30 17.12 12.34 1.57
CA MET A 30 17.92 11.24 1.02
C MET A 30 19.33 11.71 0.60
N THR A 31 20.14 12.07 1.59
CA THR A 31 21.51 12.58 1.45
C THR A 31 22.49 11.50 1.00
N THR A 32 22.54 11.24 -0.32
CA THR A 32 23.62 10.55 -1.07
C THR A 32 24.17 9.22 -0.52
N LYS A 33 23.47 8.60 0.44
CA LYS A 33 23.78 7.30 1.05
C LYS A 33 22.71 6.28 0.62
N PRO A 34 23.07 5.20 -0.09
CA PRO A 34 22.12 4.27 -0.72
C PRO A 34 21.53 3.25 0.27
N ALA A 35 21.13 3.68 1.47
CA ALA A 35 20.90 2.76 2.61
C ALA A 35 19.56 2.91 3.35
N ARG A 36 18.62 3.75 2.87
CA ARG A 36 17.29 3.89 3.46
C ARG A 36 16.20 3.76 2.40
N ASN A 37 15.50 2.62 2.45
CA ASN A 37 14.34 2.32 1.63
C ASN A 37 13.14 3.16 2.12
N PRO A 38 12.41 3.87 1.25
CA PRO A 38 11.28 4.72 1.62
C PRO A 38 9.95 3.95 1.80
N VAL A 39 9.91 2.65 1.48
CA VAL A 39 8.73 1.80 1.67
C VAL A 39 8.53 1.53 3.16
N CYS A 40 7.40 1.98 3.69
CA CYS A 40 6.97 1.75 5.08
C CYS A 40 6.36 0.35 5.27
N GLY A 41 5.79 -0.21 4.20
CA GLY A 41 5.19 -1.54 4.12
C GLY A 41 4.40 -1.69 2.83
N TRP A 42 3.62 -2.77 2.72
CA TRP A 42 2.79 -3.05 1.56
C TRP A 42 1.34 -3.30 1.92
N ILE A 43 0.46 -2.94 0.99
CA ILE A 43 -0.96 -3.28 1.02
C ILE A 43 -1.30 -4.04 -0.27
N VAL A 44 -1.98 -5.17 -0.14
CA VAL A 44 -2.46 -5.98 -1.27
C VAL A 44 -3.97 -6.15 -1.13
N PRO A 45 -4.79 -5.67 -2.09
CA PRO A 45 -6.24 -5.82 -2.04
C PRO A 45 -6.65 -7.20 -2.58
N ASN A 46 -7.11 -8.08 -1.69
CA ASN A 46 -7.69 -9.37 -2.07
C ASN A 46 -9.16 -9.16 -2.46
N ASN A 47 -9.40 -9.14 -3.77
CA ASN A 47 -10.71 -8.85 -4.36
C ASN A 47 -11.68 -10.04 -4.32
N LEU A 48 -11.21 -11.25 -3.99
CA LEU A 48 -12.09 -12.40 -3.77
C LEU A 48 -12.78 -12.28 -2.41
N ASP A 49 -12.01 -11.99 -1.36
CA ASP A 49 -12.51 -11.93 0.02
C ASP A 49 -12.90 -10.50 0.46
N SER A 50 -12.67 -9.48 -0.38
CA SER A 50 -12.83 -8.05 -0.04
C SER A 50 -12.01 -7.66 1.21
N THR A 51 -10.75 -8.08 1.26
CA THR A 51 -9.83 -7.81 2.38
C THR A 51 -8.57 -7.06 1.93
N LEU A 52 -7.95 -6.31 2.85
CA LEU A 52 -6.64 -5.69 2.64
C LEU A 52 -5.59 -6.48 3.41
N SER A 53 -4.73 -7.21 2.71
CA SER A 53 -3.57 -7.87 3.32
C SER A 53 -2.44 -6.86 3.52
N ILE A 54 -1.84 -6.86 4.71
CA ILE A 54 -0.79 -5.92 5.13
C ILE A 54 0.52 -6.68 5.34
N TYR A 55 1.62 -6.14 4.81
CA TYR A 55 2.95 -6.74 4.87
C TYR A 55 3.98 -5.71 5.36
N ASP A 56 5.04 -6.17 6.02
CA ASP A 56 6.17 -5.31 6.38
C ASP A 56 6.99 -4.88 5.15
N GLN A 57 7.99 -4.01 5.36
CA GLN A 57 8.86 -3.54 4.29
C GLN A 57 9.54 -4.67 3.49
N GLN A 58 9.74 -5.84 4.10
CA GLN A 58 10.39 -7.03 3.52
C GLN A 58 9.39 -7.97 2.83
N GLY A 59 8.10 -7.63 2.78
CA GLY A 59 7.06 -8.44 2.14
C GLY A 59 6.54 -9.59 3.01
N LYS A 60 6.87 -9.64 4.31
CA LYS A 60 6.32 -10.65 5.23
C LYS A 60 4.92 -10.25 5.66
N THR A 61 3.98 -11.19 5.59
CA THR A 61 2.57 -10.99 5.98
C THR A 61 2.44 -10.66 7.46
N LEU A 62 1.81 -9.53 7.77
CA LEU A 62 1.52 -9.08 9.14
C LEU A 62 0.09 -9.44 9.56
N GLY A 63 -0.86 -9.35 8.64
CA GLY A 63 -2.27 -9.62 8.89
C GLY A 63 -3.14 -9.07 7.77
N SER A 64 -4.45 -8.96 8.01
CA SER A 64 -5.38 -8.33 7.09
C SER A 64 -6.47 -7.54 7.78
N LEU A 65 -7.03 -6.55 7.09
CA LEU A 65 -8.28 -5.91 7.46
C LEU A 65 -9.41 -6.57 6.68
N ASP A 66 -10.44 -7.03 7.38
CA ASP A 66 -11.66 -7.53 6.74
C ASP A 66 -12.58 -6.40 6.26
N ARG A 67 -13.59 -6.75 5.47
CA ARG A 67 -14.60 -5.82 4.94
C ARG A 67 -15.30 -4.98 6.02
N ALA A 68 -15.42 -5.49 7.25
CA ALA A 68 -16.06 -4.78 8.35
C ALA A 68 -15.10 -3.83 9.11
N GLY A 69 -13.81 -3.80 8.73
CA GLY A 69 -12.79 -2.99 9.37
C GLY A 69 -12.16 -3.62 10.60
N ASN A 70 -12.21 -4.96 10.74
CA ASN A 70 -11.54 -5.66 11.85
C ASN A 70 -10.16 -6.17 11.43
N TRP A 71 -9.20 -6.09 12.35
CA TRP A 71 -7.89 -6.72 12.20
C TRP A 71 -8.01 -8.24 12.35
N ARG A 72 -7.33 -8.97 11.46
CA ARG A 72 -7.13 -10.43 11.54
C ARG A 72 -5.64 -10.72 11.43
N ALA A 73 -5.12 -11.52 12.36
CA ALA A 73 -3.77 -12.07 12.23
C ALA A 73 -3.67 -12.95 10.97
N ALA A 74 -2.49 -13.00 10.35
CA ALA A 74 -2.27 -13.92 9.25
C ALA A 74 -2.37 -15.39 9.74
N PRO A 75 -2.94 -16.32 8.95
CA PRO A 75 -2.98 -17.73 9.31
C PRO A 75 -1.56 -18.33 9.40
N GLY A 76 -1.45 -19.52 10.00
CA GLY A 76 -0.17 -20.20 10.24
C GLY A 76 0.66 -19.63 11.39
N GLY A 77 0.15 -18.62 12.12
CA GLY A 77 0.90 -17.97 13.21
C GLY A 77 2.06 -17.07 12.74
N PHE A 78 2.20 -16.85 11.42
CA PHE A 78 3.28 -16.06 10.84
C PHE A 78 3.08 -14.54 11.01
N GLY A 79 1.82 -14.12 11.18
CA GLY A 79 1.41 -12.72 11.33
C GLY A 79 1.48 -12.19 12.77
N ILE A 80 1.14 -10.91 12.91
CA ILE A 80 1.10 -10.19 14.18
C ILE A 80 -0.34 -10.20 14.75
N PRO A 81 -0.55 -10.64 16.00
CA PRO A 81 -1.89 -10.69 16.58
C PRO A 81 -2.50 -9.31 16.88
N ASP A 82 -1.67 -8.30 17.13
CA ASP A 82 -2.08 -6.93 17.47
C ASP A 82 -1.34 -5.90 16.60
N VAL A 83 -2.10 -4.96 16.06
CA VAL A 83 -1.66 -3.81 15.24
C VAL A 83 -0.57 -3.01 15.95
N ALA A 84 -0.63 -2.88 17.28
CA ALA A 84 0.37 -2.18 18.08
C ALA A 84 1.81 -2.73 17.90
N SER A 85 1.95 -4.00 17.51
CA SER A 85 3.25 -4.66 17.29
C SER A 85 3.84 -4.45 15.89
N ILE A 86 3.12 -3.81 14.95
CA ILE A 86 3.67 -3.44 13.64
C ILE A 86 4.87 -2.52 13.85
N SER A 87 6.07 -2.95 13.41
CA SER A 87 7.32 -2.27 13.76
C SER A 87 7.50 -0.90 13.09
N ASN A 88 6.97 -0.72 11.87
CA ASN A 88 7.02 0.57 11.18
C ASN A 88 5.91 1.51 11.69
N PRO A 89 6.21 2.71 12.22
CA PRO A 89 5.21 3.60 12.80
C PRO A 89 4.25 4.19 11.76
N HIS A 90 4.70 4.41 10.53
CA HIS A 90 3.88 4.98 9.45
C HIS A 90 2.87 3.95 8.91
N LEU A 91 3.33 2.70 8.72
CA LEU A 91 2.45 1.58 8.38
C LEU A 91 1.42 1.34 9.49
N ARG A 92 1.86 1.36 10.76
CA ARG A 92 0.97 1.21 11.91
C ARG A 92 -0.10 2.30 11.94
N LYS A 93 0.29 3.57 11.82
CA LYS A 93 -0.64 4.71 11.79
C LYS A 93 -1.67 4.58 10.65
N LEU A 94 -1.25 4.10 9.48
CA LEU A 94 -2.16 3.85 8.36
C LEU A 94 -3.14 2.71 8.65
N VAL A 95 -2.69 1.60 9.23
CA VAL A 95 -3.57 0.48 9.62
C VAL A 95 -4.56 0.93 10.72
N GLU A 96 -4.09 1.63 11.74
CA GLU A 96 -4.92 2.23 12.79
C GLU A 96 -5.96 3.21 12.21
N TYR A 97 -5.57 4.03 11.23
CA TYR A 97 -6.51 4.90 10.51
C TYR A 97 -7.60 4.08 9.80
N LEU A 98 -7.25 3.04 9.05
CA LEU A 98 -8.23 2.24 8.29
C LEU A 98 -9.21 1.49 9.21
N LEU A 99 -8.73 0.91 10.32
CA LEU A 99 -9.56 0.22 11.31
C LEU A 99 -10.64 1.15 11.94
N ASN A 100 -10.36 2.45 12.04
CA ASN A 100 -11.27 3.41 12.65
C ASN A 100 -12.39 3.93 11.72
N GLN A 101 -12.39 3.60 10.42
CA GLN A 101 -13.40 4.11 9.47
C GLN A 101 -14.64 3.20 9.32
N GLY A 102 -14.47 1.89 9.55
CA GLY A 102 -15.54 0.89 9.48
C GLY A 102 -15.99 0.49 8.06
N GLU A 103 -17.04 -0.33 8.01
CA GLU A 103 -17.44 -1.11 6.83
C GLU A 103 -17.74 -0.28 5.56
N SER A 104 -18.45 0.85 5.69
CA SER A 104 -18.86 1.65 4.52
C SER A 104 -17.66 2.25 3.81
N PHE A 105 -16.75 2.86 4.58
CA PHE A 105 -15.49 3.40 4.07
C PHE A 105 -14.66 2.28 3.45
N GLN A 106 -14.49 1.15 4.13
CA GLN A 106 -13.64 0.04 3.67
C GLN A 106 -14.08 -0.49 2.28
N GLN A 107 -15.40 -0.55 2.01
CA GLN A 107 -15.93 -0.92 0.70
C GLN A 107 -15.67 0.13 -0.39
N GLN A 108 -15.89 1.40 -0.09
CA GLN A 108 -15.60 2.48 -1.04
C GLN A 108 -14.09 2.60 -1.29
N PHE A 109 -13.26 2.42 -0.26
CA PHE A 109 -11.81 2.44 -0.32
C PHE A 109 -11.28 1.31 -1.20
N LEU A 110 -11.70 0.05 -1.01
CA LEU A 110 -11.35 -1.06 -1.89
C LEU A 110 -11.71 -0.78 -3.36
N SER A 111 -12.94 -0.33 -3.62
CA SER A 111 -13.39 0.08 -4.96
C SER A 111 -12.54 1.22 -5.55
N THR A 112 -12.19 2.21 -4.72
CA THR A 112 -11.34 3.34 -5.10
C THR A 112 -9.93 2.87 -5.49
N LEU A 113 -9.32 1.97 -4.71
CA LEU A 113 -8.02 1.37 -5.00
C LEU A 113 -8.05 0.58 -6.31
N ASP A 114 -9.04 -0.28 -6.52
CA ASP A 114 -9.21 -1.07 -7.74
C ASP A 114 -9.35 -0.20 -8.99
N ASN A 115 -10.18 0.86 -8.91
CA ASN A 115 -10.38 1.79 -10.02
C ASN A 115 -9.12 2.61 -10.32
N SER A 116 -8.44 3.16 -9.30
CA SER A 116 -7.16 3.85 -9.47
C SER A 116 -6.13 2.92 -10.12
N LEU A 117 -5.95 1.71 -9.57
CA LEU A 117 -5.05 0.71 -10.13
C LEU A 117 -5.40 0.40 -11.59
N ALA A 118 -6.68 0.24 -11.94
CA ALA A 118 -7.11 -0.07 -13.31
C ALA A 118 -6.68 0.98 -14.36
N THR A 119 -6.39 2.22 -13.96
CA THR A 119 -5.84 3.27 -14.84
C THR A 119 -4.31 3.31 -14.93
N ILE A 120 -3.60 2.58 -14.06
CA ILE A 120 -2.14 2.55 -13.96
C ILE A 120 -1.60 1.35 -14.76
N ASP A 121 -0.78 1.60 -15.78
CA ASP A 121 -0.12 0.60 -16.64
C ASP A 121 1.38 0.93 -16.79
N PRO A 122 2.23 0.50 -15.84
CA PRO A 122 3.64 0.85 -15.81
C PRO A 122 4.49 -0.03 -16.73
N GLU A 123 5.56 0.53 -17.30
CA GLU A 123 6.47 -0.23 -18.16
C GLU A 123 7.05 -1.45 -17.41
N GLY A 124 6.92 -2.65 -18.01
CA GLY A 124 7.36 -3.91 -17.40
C GLY A 124 6.26 -4.71 -16.67
N PHE A 125 5.01 -4.24 -16.63
CA PHE A 125 3.86 -4.94 -16.03
C PHE A 125 3.75 -6.43 -16.43
N ALA A 126 4.09 -6.76 -17.68
CA ALA A 126 4.00 -8.12 -18.23
C ALA A 126 4.86 -9.19 -17.53
N LEU A 127 5.84 -8.82 -16.69
CA LEU A 127 6.76 -9.77 -16.04
C LEU A 127 6.18 -10.46 -14.78
N HIS A 128 5.12 -9.92 -14.18
CA HIS A 128 4.54 -10.43 -12.92
C HIS A 128 3.00 -10.47 -12.92
N SER A 129 2.39 -10.67 -14.10
CA SER A 129 0.93 -10.59 -14.27
C SER A 129 0.14 -11.70 -13.57
N THR A 130 0.69 -12.91 -13.44
CA THR A 130 -0.11 -14.10 -13.06
C THR A 130 -0.57 -14.09 -11.60
N LEU A 131 0.29 -13.64 -10.67
CA LEU A 131 -0.12 -13.40 -9.27
C LEU A 131 -1.10 -12.24 -9.19
N ALA A 132 -0.81 -11.11 -9.85
CA ALA A 132 -1.67 -9.92 -9.82
C ALA A 132 -3.11 -10.17 -10.31
N LEU A 133 -3.32 -11.19 -11.15
CA LEU A 133 -4.65 -11.64 -11.59
C LEU A 133 -5.46 -12.38 -10.51
N LEU A 134 -4.82 -12.99 -9.50
CA LEU A 134 -5.48 -13.73 -8.42
C LEU A 134 -5.68 -12.89 -7.16
N ILE A 135 -4.70 -12.04 -6.81
CA ILE A 135 -4.57 -11.41 -5.49
C ILE A 135 -4.64 -9.89 -5.52
N GLY A 136 -4.96 -9.28 -6.66
CA GLY A 136 -4.81 -7.84 -6.85
C GLY A 136 -3.35 -7.39 -6.97
N ARG A 137 -3.12 -6.09 -7.10
CA ARG A 137 -1.75 -5.53 -7.23
C ARG A 137 -1.21 -5.07 -5.88
N PRO A 138 0.00 -5.51 -5.48
CA PRO A 138 0.69 -4.94 -4.33
C PRO A 138 1.00 -3.45 -4.52
N MET A 139 0.63 -2.65 -3.52
CA MET A 139 0.89 -1.22 -3.45
C MET A 139 1.91 -0.94 -2.35
N ALA A 140 2.88 -0.08 -2.62
CA ALA A 140 3.82 0.39 -1.60
C ALA A 140 3.19 1.51 -0.79
N VAL A 141 3.31 1.44 0.54
CA VAL A 141 3.07 2.58 1.44
C VAL A 141 4.38 3.37 1.52
N VAL A 142 4.38 4.60 1.05
CA VAL A 142 5.58 5.46 0.99
C VAL A 142 5.27 6.86 1.50
N ARG A 143 6.30 7.59 1.93
CA ARG A 143 6.20 9.01 2.32
C ARG A 143 7.11 9.87 1.47
N ALA A 144 6.68 11.09 1.17
CA ALA A 144 7.45 12.09 0.44
C ALA A 144 7.19 13.49 1.00
N THR A 145 8.07 14.44 0.71
CA THR A 145 7.80 15.87 0.88
C THR A 145 8.01 16.62 -0.42
N PHE A 146 7.34 17.75 -0.55
CA PHE A 146 7.57 18.72 -1.62
C PHE A 146 7.72 20.13 -1.05
N SER A 147 8.57 20.92 -1.69
CA SER A 147 8.90 22.29 -1.30
C SER A 147 9.32 23.12 -2.50
N LEU A 148 9.28 24.45 -2.36
CA LEU A 148 9.66 25.38 -3.41
C LEU A 148 10.94 26.11 -3.02
N GLU A 149 12.03 25.84 -3.75
CA GLU A 149 13.31 26.50 -3.50
C GLU A 149 13.65 27.56 -4.55
N VAL A 150 14.28 28.64 -4.10
CA VAL A 150 14.91 29.65 -4.95
C VAL A 150 16.45 29.55 -4.87
N LYS A 151 17.14 29.95 -5.94
CA LYS A 151 18.60 29.84 -6.03
C LYS A 151 19.29 30.92 -5.18
N GLY A 152 19.61 30.57 -3.93
CA GLY A 152 20.25 31.46 -2.96
C GLY A 152 19.22 32.20 -2.12
N LEU A 153 19.60 33.32 -1.50
CA LEU A 153 18.65 34.17 -0.78
C LEU A 153 17.59 34.73 -1.74
N PRO A 154 16.35 34.98 -1.27
CA PRO A 154 15.33 35.66 -2.05
C PRO A 154 15.83 36.96 -2.70
N VAL A 155 15.45 37.21 -3.96
CA VAL A 155 15.81 38.46 -4.65
C VAL A 155 14.99 39.62 -4.08
N CYS A 156 15.68 40.53 -3.40
CA CYS A 156 15.11 41.79 -2.93
C CYS A 156 15.28 42.92 -3.97
N ASP A 157 14.60 44.06 -3.76
CA ASP A 157 14.69 45.23 -4.64
C ASP A 157 16.13 45.79 -4.74
N PRO A 158 16.77 45.79 -5.92
CA PRO A 158 18.12 46.33 -6.12
C PRO A 158 18.21 47.85 -6.05
N THR A 159 17.08 48.58 -6.00
CA THR A 159 17.06 50.04 -5.85
C THR A 159 17.17 50.50 -4.40
N VAL A 160 16.88 49.62 -3.44
CA VAL A 160 16.98 49.90 -2.00
C VAL A 160 18.44 49.86 -1.57
N LYS A 161 18.89 50.94 -0.92
CA LYS A 161 20.23 50.96 -0.29
C LYS A 161 20.19 50.21 1.03
N ILE A 162 21.17 49.34 1.22
CA ILE A 162 21.43 48.63 2.47
C ILE A 162 22.35 49.54 3.31
N GLU A 163 21.81 50.13 4.38
CA GLU A 163 22.51 51.06 5.28
C GLU A 163 23.01 50.36 6.56
N SER A 164 22.43 49.20 6.93
CA SER A 164 22.92 48.32 7.99
C SER A 164 22.80 46.84 7.59
N ALA A 165 23.51 45.95 8.30
CA ALA A 165 23.46 44.51 8.06
C ALA A 165 22.11 43.87 8.46
N ASP A 166 21.39 44.51 9.39
CA ASP A 166 20.12 44.03 9.94
C ASP A 166 18.88 44.63 9.22
N GLN A 167 19.09 45.37 8.13
CA GLN A 167 18.01 45.99 7.37
C GLN A 167 17.31 44.96 6.46
N GLU A 168 16.05 44.66 6.75
CA GLU A 168 15.20 43.91 5.83
C GLU A 168 15.06 44.65 4.49
N VAL A 169 15.45 43.96 3.41
CA VAL A 169 15.36 44.48 2.04
C VAL A 169 14.09 43.89 1.41
N PRO A 170 13.14 44.70 0.89
CA PRO A 170 11.83 44.20 0.48
C PRO A 170 11.93 43.21 -0.70
N THR A 171 11.32 42.04 -0.53
CA THR A 171 10.99 41.08 -1.59
C THR A 171 9.65 41.40 -2.26
N TYR A 172 8.89 42.36 -1.74
CA TYR A 172 7.49 42.63 -2.16
C TYR A 172 6.55 41.41 -2.07
N GLY A 173 6.84 40.47 -1.16
CA GLY A 173 5.98 39.30 -0.92
C GLY A 173 5.95 38.28 -2.05
N TYR A 174 6.89 38.32 -3.02
CA TYR A 174 6.91 37.31 -4.09
C TYR A 174 7.15 35.89 -3.53
N THR A 175 7.81 35.79 -2.38
CA THR A 175 8.08 34.53 -1.65
C THR A 175 6.83 33.97 -0.95
N GLU A 176 5.81 34.81 -0.70
CA GLU A 176 4.50 34.44 -0.17
C GLU A 176 3.51 34.01 -1.26
N VAL A 177 3.89 34.12 -2.54
CA VAL A 177 3.02 33.72 -3.67
C VAL A 177 2.77 32.22 -3.61
N LYS A 178 1.50 31.86 -3.48
CA LYS A 178 1.05 30.47 -3.50
C LYS A 178 1.15 29.89 -4.91
N VAL A 179 1.90 28.80 -5.00
CA VAL A 179 2.07 27.97 -6.18
C VAL A 179 1.25 26.70 -5.96
N PRO A 180 0.20 26.44 -6.76
CA PRO A 180 -0.54 25.19 -6.72
C PRO A 180 0.35 24.05 -7.24
N ILE A 181 0.40 22.95 -6.50
CA ILE A 181 1.06 21.70 -6.90
C ILE A 181 -0.03 20.61 -6.97
N ARG A 182 -0.21 20.00 -8.14
CA ARG A 182 -0.99 18.77 -8.33
C ARG A 182 -0.05 17.57 -8.23
N LEU A 183 -0.51 16.52 -7.56
CA LEU A 183 0.20 15.28 -7.33
C LEU A 183 -0.55 14.14 -8.01
N GLY A 184 0.11 13.44 -8.93
CA GLY A 184 -0.47 12.43 -9.82
C GLY A 184 -1.23 13.01 -11.02
N ASP A 185 -1.37 12.21 -12.07
CA ASP A 185 -2.36 12.42 -13.14
C ASP A 185 -2.87 11.09 -13.70
N TYR A 186 -4.13 10.74 -13.45
CA TYR A 186 -4.74 9.48 -13.93
C TYR A 186 -4.88 9.39 -15.45
N GLN A 187 -4.73 10.51 -16.17
CA GLN A 187 -4.70 10.51 -17.64
C GLN A 187 -3.34 10.09 -18.19
N GLN A 188 -2.32 10.02 -17.34
CA GLN A 188 -0.97 9.59 -17.67
C GLN A 188 -0.78 8.15 -17.16
N LEU A 189 -0.87 7.17 -18.06
CA LEU A 189 -0.90 5.73 -17.71
C LEU A 189 0.31 5.23 -16.91
N ASN A 190 1.48 5.87 -17.04
CA ASN A 190 2.67 5.51 -16.26
C ASN A 190 2.74 6.19 -14.88
N ASP A 191 1.73 6.98 -14.50
CA ASP A 191 1.64 7.56 -13.18
C ASP A 191 1.36 6.46 -12.15
N GLY A 192 2.27 6.28 -11.18
CA GLY A 192 2.15 5.22 -10.18
C GLY A 192 1.20 5.51 -9.03
N LEU A 193 0.62 6.71 -8.93
CA LEU A 193 -0.12 7.14 -7.75
C LEU A 193 -1.54 6.56 -7.69
N VAL A 194 -1.79 5.67 -6.72
CA VAL A 194 -3.13 5.13 -6.45
C VAL A 194 -3.96 6.13 -5.63
N GLY A 195 -3.31 6.82 -4.68
CA GLY A 195 -3.89 7.89 -3.88
C GLY A 195 -3.00 8.28 -2.70
N TYR A 196 -3.41 9.27 -1.92
CA TYR A 196 -2.58 9.87 -0.86
C TYR A 196 -3.37 10.51 0.29
N TRP A 197 -2.71 10.65 1.43
CA TRP A 197 -3.14 11.51 2.55
C TRP A 197 -2.14 12.65 2.74
N ARG A 198 -2.68 13.84 2.99
CA ARG A 198 -1.89 15.03 3.30
C ARG A 198 -1.44 14.99 4.75
N GLU A 199 -0.19 15.33 5.02
CA GLU A 199 0.36 15.30 6.38
C GLU A 199 0.39 16.72 6.98
N THR A 200 -0.21 16.88 8.16
CA THR A 200 -0.10 18.08 8.99
C THR A 200 0.71 17.77 10.24
N ALA A 201 1.47 18.74 10.77
CA ALA A 201 2.14 18.59 12.06
C ALA A 201 1.11 18.24 13.16
N ALA A 202 1.45 17.25 14.00
CA ALA A 202 0.57 16.82 15.08
C ALA A 202 0.63 17.76 16.29
N ASP A 203 -0.48 17.92 17.02
CA ASP A 203 -0.62 18.83 18.17
C ASP A 203 0.35 18.55 19.35
N ASN A 204 1.02 17.39 19.33
CA ASN A 204 1.94 16.90 20.37
C ASN A 204 3.43 17.20 20.09
N ASP A 205 3.75 17.97 19.04
CA ASP A 205 5.12 18.24 18.54
C ASP A 205 5.92 16.98 18.10
N GLU A 206 5.32 15.80 18.08
CA GLU A 206 5.97 14.53 17.71
C GLU A 206 5.17 13.77 16.65
N GLY A 207 5.54 13.99 15.38
CA GLY A 207 5.02 13.29 14.21
C GLY A 207 4.08 14.15 13.36
N TYR A 208 3.09 13.49 12.75
CA TYR A 208 2.12 14.09 11.85
C TYR A 208 0.77 13.38 11.95
N ASP A 209 -0.29 14.06 11.52
CA ASP A 209 -1.65 13.56 11.34
C ASP A 209 -2.12 13.73 9.89
N TYR A 210 -3.21 13.07 9.52
CA TYR A 210 -3.81 13.18 8.19
C TYR A 210 -4.81 14.34 8.13
N GLU A 211 -4.57 15.32 7.24
CA GLU A 211 -5.43 16.51 7.11
C GLU A 211 -6.89 16.10 6.84
N GLY A 212 -7.78 16.40 7.78
CA GLY A 212 -9.21 16.08 7.67
C GLY A 212 -9.53 14.58 7.60
N ASN A 213 -8.56 13.68 7.78
CA ASN A 213 -8.68 12.23 7.55
C ASN A 213 -9.11 11.84 6.12
N ILE A 214 -8.87 12.70 5.12
CA ILE A 214 -9.30 12.49 3.72
C ILE A 214 -8.23 11.72 2.93
N PHE A 215 -8.64 10.64 2.28
CA PHE A 215 -7.89 9.97 1.22
C PHE A 215 -8.19 10.62 -0.13
N TYR A 216 -7.16 11.10 -0.81
CA TYR A 216 -7.25 11.72 -2.13
C TYR A 216 -6.83 10.74 -3.21
N ALA A 217 -7.73 10.39 -4.12
CA ALA A 217 -7.44 9.48 -5.23
C ALA A 217 -7.46 10.22 -6.58
N PRO A 218 -6.34 10.26 -7.33
CA PRO A 218 -6.35 10.77 -8.70
C PRO A 218 -7.10 9.78 -9.59
N GLN A 219 -8.40 9.99 -9.80
CA GLN A 219 -9.22 9.19 -10.71
C GLN A 219 -10.52 9.91 -11.10
N SER A 220 -11.12 9.46 -12.21
CA SER A 220 -12.38 9.98 -12.76
C SER A 220 -13.66 9.39 -12.17
N ASN A 221 -13.56 8.37 -11.31
CA ASN A 221 -14.74 7.71 -10.76
C ASN A 221 -15.12 8.38 -9.42
N LEU A 222 -16.40 8.69 -9.25
CA LEU A 222 -16.92 9.24 -8.00
C LEU A 222 -16.88 8.20 -6.87
N SER A 223 -16.37 8.60 -5.71
CA SER A 223 -16.59 7.87 -4.45
C SER A 223 -17.88 8.35 -3.77
N ASN A 224 -18.50 7.48 -2.99
CA ASN A 224 -19.70 7.82 -2.19
C ASN A 224 -19.39 7.89 -0.68
N ASP A 225 -18.17 8.33 -0.32
CA ASP A 225 -17.73 8.48 1.07
C ASP A 225 -17.12 9.88 1.31
N SER A 226 -17.47 10.52 2.42
CA SER A 226 -16.99 11.86 2.77
C SER A 226 -15.48 11.94 3.08
N LEU A 227 -14.83 10.80 3.32
CA LEU A 227 -13.40 10.70 3.62
C LEU A 227 -12.58 10.21 2.41
N ILE A 228 -13.20 10.06 1.23
CA ILE A 228 -12.52 9.69 -0.01
C ILE A 228 -12.88 10.72 -1.07
N GLN A 229 -11.93 11.60 -1.40
CA GLN A 229 -12.11 12.61 -2.44
C GLN A 229 -11.43 12.20 -3.74
N THR A 230 -12.14 12.38 -4.84
CA THR A 230 -11.74 11.97 -6.19
C THR A 230 -11.66 13.17 -7.14
N GLU A 231 -10.84 13.09 -8.20
CA GLU A 231 -10.75 14.18 -9.18
C GLU A 231 -12.04 14.39 -10.00
N ALA A 232 -12.99 13.46 -9.92
CA ALA A 232 -14.36 13.62 -10.41
C ALA A 232 -15.13 14.76 -9.72
N GLU A 233 -14.77 15.10 -8.47
CA GLU A 233 -15.37 16.18 -7.67
C GLU A 233 -14.63 17.50 -7.85
N GLY A 234 -13.38 17.44 -8.32
CA GLY A 234 -12.53 18.59 -8.61
C GLY A 234 -11.04 18.29 -8.40
N LEU A 235 -10.18 19.00 -9.12
CA LEU A 235 -8.74 18.89 -8.95
C LEU A 235 -8.29 19.44 -7.59
N VAL A 236 -7.44 18.69 -6.92
CA VAL A 236 -6.91 19.01 -5.58
C VAL A 236 -5.47 19.49 -5.70
N TYR A 237 -5.20 20.68 -5.18
CA TYR A 237 -3.87 21.31 -5.20
C TYR A 237 -3.34 21.53 -3.79
N PHE A 238 -2.04 21.34 -3.63
CA PHE A 238 -1.28 21.84 -2.49
C PHE A 238 -0.81 23.26 -2.78
N GLU A 239 -1.06 24.19 -1.86
CA GLU A 239 -0.64 25.57 -2.00
C GLU A 239 0.72 25.75 -1.32
N GLN A 240 1.80 25.80 -2.10
CA GLN A 240 3.17 25.97 -1.58
C GLN A 240 3.70 27.38 -1.84
N THR A 241 4.37 27.98 -0.86
CA THR A 241 5.12 29.24 -1.06
C THR A 241 6.63 28.98 -0.90
N VAL A 242 7.47 29.99 -1.17
CA VAL A 242 8.93 29.87 -0.97
C VAL A 242 9.28 29.89 0.53
N ASP A 243 8.53 30.66 1.33
CA ASP A 243 8.78 30.81 2.77
C ASP A 243 8.07 29.75 3.62
N ALA A 244 7.12 28.99 3.06
CA ALA A 244 6.45 27.91 3.75
C ALA A 244 7.36 26.68 3.92
N PRO A 245 7.25 25.95 5.04
CA PRO A 245 7.97 24.69 5.22
C PRO A 245 7.58 23.65 4.15
N PRO A 246 8.38 22.59 3.97
CA PRO A 246 7.99 21.44 3.15
C PRO A 246 6.67 20.83 3.65
N GLN A 247 5.82 20.43 2.70
CA GLN A 247 4.57 19.72 3.00
C GLN A 247 4.77 18.21 2.80
N GLY A 248 4.30 17.43 3.77
CA GLY A 248 4.40 15.96 3.77
C GLY A 248 3.20 15.28 3.14
N VAL A 249 3.43 14.10 2.58
CA VAL A 249 2.39 13.25 1.99
C VAL A 249 2.71 11.77 2.20
N THR A 250 1.73 11.02 2.73
CA THR A 250 1.74 9.54 2.72
C THR A 250 1.00 9.09 1.46
N MET A 251 1.59 8.22 0.64
CA MET A 251 1.03 7.78 -0.65
C MET A 251 0.91 6.26 -0.72
N LEU A 252 -0.10 5.80 -1.45
CA LEU A 252 -0.21 4.44 -1.98
C LEU A 252 0.16 4.47 -3.45
N ILE A 253 1.09 3.61 -3.86
CA ILE A 253 1.66 3.64 -5.21
C ILE A 253 1.78 2.23 -5.79
N ASP A 254 1.63 2.06 -7.11
CA ASP A 254 2.22 0.90 -7.78
C ASP A 254 3.74 1.12 -7.79
N PRO A 255 4.55 0.22 -7.18
CA PRO A 255 5.99 0.41 -7.06
C PRO A 255 6.73 0.46 -8.41
N ARG A 256 6.08 0.06 -9.51
CA ARG A 256 6.65 0.06 -10.85
C ARG A 256 6.39 1.37 -11.61
N GLY A 257 5.45 2.20 -11.15
CA GLY A 257 5.12 3.48 -11.77
C GLY A 257 6.06 4.62 -11.38
N THR A 258 5.87 5.76 -12.02
CA THR A 258 6.55 7.03 -11.69
C THR A 258 5.51 8.02 -11.22
N ILE A 259 5.75 8.78 -10.15
CA ILE A 259 4.77 9.72 -9.58
C ILE A 259 5.11 11.13 -10.05
N HIS A 260 4.13 11.84 -10.60
CA HIS A 260 4.35 13.19 -11.11
C HIS A 260 3.88 14.27 -10.11
N ALA A 261 4.69 15.31 -9.93
CA ALA A 261 4.32 16.53 -9.24
C ALA A 261 4.44 17.72 -10.21
N THR A 262 3.32 18.41 -10.44
CA THR A 262 3.17 19.43 -11.49
C THR A 262 2.62 20.73 -10.89
N CYS A 263 3.26 21.86 -11.19
CA CYS A 263 2.80 23.18 -10.72
C CYS A 263 2.56 24.22 -11.82
N GLY A 264 2.73 23.87 -13.09
CA GLY A 264 2.45 24.74 -14.24
C GLY A 264 3.43 25.91 -14.48
N PHE A 265 4.26 26.28 -13.49
CA PHE A 265 5.25 27.37 -13.60
C PHE A 265 6.71 26.90 -13.69
N LEU A 266 7.00 25.72 -13.14
CA LEU A 266 8.33 25.11 -13.12
C LEU A 266 8.27 23.73 -13.81
N PRO A 267 9.41 23.17 -14.26
CA PRO A 267 9.45 21.82 -14.81
C PRO A 267 8.87 20.79 -13.84
N ASN A 268 8.08 19.85 -14.36
CA ASN A 268 7.50 18.75 -13.58
C ASN A 268 8.59 17.97 -12.85
N ARG A 269 8.22 17.41 -11.69
CA ARG A 269 9.06 16.47 -10.95
C ARG A 269 8.48 15.08 -10.99
N GLU A 270 9.37 14.11 -10.99
CA GLU A 270 9.10 12.70 -11.12
C GLU A 270 9.80 11.96 -9.98
N LEU A 271 9.09 11.05 -9.32
CA LEU A 271 9.67 10.09 -8.38
C LEU A 271 9.36 8.67 -8.81
N THR A 272 10.42 7.88 -9.01
CA THR A 272 10.34 6.44 -9.28
C THR A 272 10.95 5.71 -8.08
N LEU A 273 10.36 4.59 -7.68
CA LEU A 273 10.93 3.72 -6.66
C LEU A 273 11.99 2.80 -7.31
N PRO A 274 13.25 2.77 -6.84
CA PRO A 274 14.26 1.84 -7.35
C PRO A 274 13.81 0.38 -7.19
N SER A 275 14.06 -0.47 -8.20
CA SER A 275 13.60 -1.87 -8.19
C SER A 275 14.20 -2.71 -7.07
N GLU A 276 15.40 -2.36 -6.60
CA GLU A 276 16.03 -2.92 -5.40
C GLU A 276 15.21 -2.74 -4.11
N ASN A 277 14.36 -1.69 -4.02
CA ASN A 277 13.54 -1.42 -2.84
C ASN A 277 12.25 -2.26 -2.79
N TYR A 278 11.85 -2.91 -3.89
CA TYR A 278 10.60 -3.66 -3.98
C TYR A 278 10.76 -5.10 -4.47
N THR A 279 11.75 -5.42 -5.30
CA THR A 279 11.83 -6.71 -5.99
C THR A 279 11.85 -7.87 -5.00
N THR A 280 12.73 -7.84 -3.99
CA THR A 280 12.79 -8.89 -2.97
C THR A 280 11.47 -9.03 -2.20
N ALA A 281 10.86 -7.91 -1.80
CA ALA A 281 9.62 -7.92 -1.02
C ALA A 281 8.42 -8.46 -1.81
N LEU A 282 8.31 -8.13 -3.11
CA LEU A 282 7.25 -8.70 -3.97
C LEU A 282 7.45 -10.20 -4.26
N GLN A 283 8.67 -10.74 -4.06
CA GLN A 283 8.98 -12.15 -4.28
C GLN A 283 8.77 -13.02 -3.04
N SER A 284 8.80 -12.43 -1.84
CA SER A 284 8.55 -13.07 -0.54
C SER A 284 7.09 -12.95 -0.07
N MET A 285 6.23 -12.24 -0.81
CA MET A 285 4.80 -12.15 -0.48
C MET A 285 4.09 -13.50 -0.63
N GLU A 286 3.45 -13.92 0.45
CA GLU A 286 2.59 -15.08 0.53
C GLU A 286 1.15 -14.63 0.76
N VAL A 287 0.21 -15.07 -0.08
CA VAL A 287 -1.20 -14.66 0.03
C VAL A 287 -2.08 -15.79 0.49
N ASN A 288 -2.98 -15.48 1.42
CA ASN A 288 -3.89 -16.42 2.04
C ASN A 288 -5.33 -16.12 1.62
N PHE A 289 -6.04 -17.15 1.17
CA PHE A 289 -7.46 -17.11 0.79
C PHE A 289 -8.26 -17.98 1.75
N LEU A 290 -9.40 -17.50 2.24
CA LEU A 290 -10.23 -18.27 3.16
C LEU A 290 -11.04 -19.33 2.39
N ALA A 291 -10.63 -20.59 2.46
CA ALA A 291 -11.33 -21.72 1.84
C ALA A 291 -12.35 -22.30 2.82
N THR A 292 -13.23 -21.39 3.27
CA THR A 292 -14.04 -21.43 4.50
C THR A 292 -15.49 -21.93 4.43
N PRO A 293 -15.92 -23.19 4.67
CA PRO A 293 -15.20 -24.46 4.83
C PRO A 293 -15.17 -25.30 3.55
N MET A 294 -14.50 -26.46 3.62
CA MET A 294 -14.46 -27.44 2.52
C MET A 294 -14.95 -28.82 2.94
N LEU A 295 -15.67 -29.50 2.04
CA LEU A 295 -16.14 -30.88 2.21
C LEU A 295 -15.27 -31.81 1.38
N CYS A 296 -14.44 -32.62 2.03
CA CYS A 296 -13.53 -33.57 1.38
C CYS A 296 -13.73 -34.98 1.93
N ASP A 297 -13.09 -35.97 1.29
CA ASP A 297 -12.95 -37.32 1.88
C ASP A 297 -12.29 -37.21 3.26
N ARG A 298 -12.74 -38.02 4.23
CA ARG A 298 -12.08 -38.12 5.54
C ARG A 298 -10.72 -38.77 5.33
N GLN A 299 -9.67 -38.07 5.75
CA GLN A 299 -8.33 -38.62 5.84
C GLN A 299 -8.28 -39.55 7.05
N THR A 300 -8.40 -40.86 6.79
CA THR A 300 -8.29 -41.91 7.81
C THR A 300 -7.11 -42.80 7.52
N ASP A 301 -5.98 -42.53 8.16
CA ASP A 301 -4.98 -43.56 8.49
C ASP A 301 -5.19 -44.12 9.92
N MET A 302 -6.16 -43.55 10.67
CA MET A 302 -6.66 -44.13 11.91
C MET A 302 -7.82 -45.10 11.68
N THR A 303 -7.57 -46.39 11.88
CA THR A 303 -8.63 -47.36 12.23
C THR A 303 -9.23 -46.96 13.58
N ILE A 304 -10.37 -46.28 13.57
CA ILE A 304 -11.10 -45.94 14.80
C ILE A 304 -11.74 -47.23 15.34
N ASP A 305 -11.04 -47.90 16.26
CA ASP A 305 -11.57 -49.01 17.06
C ASP A 305 -12.58 -48.47 18.08
N ILE A 306 -13.81 -48.20 17.63
CA ILE A 306 -14.90 -47.65 18.44
C ILE A 306 -15.20 -48.59 19.62
N HIS A 307 -14.75 -48.19 20.82
CA HIS A 307 -15.22 -48.73 22.08
C HIS A 307 -16.35 -47.83 22.60
N ASP A 308 -17.46 -48.44 23.06
CA ASP A 308 -18.60 -47.72 23.62
C ASP A 308 -18.19 -46.88 24.84
N GLY A 309 -18.13 -45.56 24.69
CA GLY A 309 -17.98 -44.62 25.80
C GLY A 309 -17.07 -43.42 25.57
N ASP A 310 -16.17 -43.47 24.58
CA ASP A 310 -15.21 -42.37 24.36
C ASP A 310 -15.85 -41.16 23.65
N GLN A 311 -15.47 -39.98 24.14
CA GLN A 311 -15.85 -38.70 23.57
C GLN A 311 -15.03 -38.49 22.30
N LEU A 312 -15.70 -38.53 21.14
CA LEU A 312 -15.06 -38.28 19.84
C LEU A 312 -14.59 -36.83 19.76
N ASP A 313 -13.31 -36.60 20.04
CA ASP A 313 -12.62 -35.40 19.57
C ASP A 313 -12.65 -35.39 18.04
N PRO A 314 -12.86 -34.21 17.40
CA PRO A 314 -12.82 -34.12 15.95
C PRO A 314 -11.41 -34.52 15.47
N PRO A 315 -11.28 -35.46 14.51
CA PRO A 315 -9.97 -35.90 14.07
C PRO A 315 -9.23 -34.73 13.41
N ALA A 316 -8.02 -34.46 13.93
CA ALA A 316 -7.13 -33.42 13.43
C ALA A 316 -6.78 -33.67 11.95
N PHE A 317 -6.48 -32.59 11.23
CA PHE A 317 -5.99 -32.67 9.86
C PHE A 317 -4.62 -33.35 9.82
N ASP A 318 -4.49 -34.43 9.05
CA ASP A 318 -3.23 -35.12 8.83
C ASP A 318 -2.56 -34.54 7.58
N ALA A 319 -1.60 -33.64 7.79
CA ALA A 319 -0.84 -32.98 6.74
C ALA A 319 -0.05 -33.94 5.82
N SER A 320 0.10 -35.23 6.18
CA SER A 320 0.75 -36.25 5.35
C SER A 320 -0.18 -36.94 4.35
N SER A 321 -1.50 -36.77 4.50
CA SER A 321 -2.49 -37.18 3.51
C SER A 321 -2.81 -35.99 2.60
N GLY A 322 -2.77 -36.19 1.29
CA GLY A 322 -3.01 -35.11 0.34
C GLY A 322 -4.46 -34.60 0.39
N LEU A 323 -4.65 -33.30 0.14
CA LEU A 323 -5.97 -32.67 0.15
C LEU A 323 -6.41 -32.35 -1.29
N ALA A 324 -7.46 -33.01 -1.76
CA ALA A 324 -7.91 -32.91 -3.16
C ALA A 324 -8.69 -31.61 -3.43
N ILE A 325 -7.99 -30.51 -3.72
CA ILE A 325 -8.56 -29.18 -3.97
C ILE A 325 -8.32 -28.76 -5.43
N PRO A 326 -9.33 -28.21 -6.14
CA PRO A 326 -9.15 -27.67 -7.49
C PRO A 326 -8.44 -26.31 -7.43
N VAL A 327 -7.11 -26.31 -7.35
CA VAL A 327 -6.28 -25.10 -7.43
C VAL A 327 -5.87 -24.79 -8.88
N PRO A 328 -5.81 -23.50 -9.28
CA PRO A 328 -5.37 -23.13 -10.63
C PRO A 328 -3.85 -23.34 -10.75
N GLN A 329 -3.41 -23.97 -11.84
CA GLN A 329 -1.98 -24.04 -12.17
C GLN A 329 -1.42 -22.64 -12.40
N GLN A 330 -0.33 -22.34 -11.71
CA GLN A 330 0.39 -21.07 -11.75
C GLN A 330 1.84 -21.34 -12.13
N ALA A 331 2.42 -20.54 -13.01
CA ALA A 331 3.86 -20.61 -13.28
C ALA A 331 4.62 -19.98 -12.10
N ASN A 332 5.63 -20.68 -11.59
CA ASN A 332 6.52 -20.22 -10.51
C ASN A 332 5.81 -19.93 -9.16
N ALA A 333 4.69 -20.58 -8.86
CA ALA A 333 4.02 -20.49 -7.56
C ALA A 333 3.57 -21.88 -7.07
N VAL A 334 3.54 -22.05 -5.76
CA VAL A 334 3.10 -23.28 -5.07
C VAL A 334 1.90 -22.94 -4.20
N TRP A 335 0.91 -23.83 -4.21
CA TRP A 335 -0.23 -23.78 -3.32
C TRP A 335 0.02 -24.68 -2.11
N SER A 336 -0.20 -24.17 -0.90
CA SER A 336 -0.32 -24.96 0.33
C SER A 336 -1.69 -24.79 0.97
N TRP A 337 -2.06 -25.75 1.80
CA TRP A 337 -3.23 -25.69 2.67
C TRP A 337 -2.77 -25.46 4.11
N VAL A 338 -3.30 -24.42 4.75
CA VAL A 338 -3.05 -24.08 6.14
C VAL A 338 -4.32 -24.28 6.94
N SER A 339 -4.26 -25.04 8.04
CA SER A 339 -5.40 -25.22 8.95
C SER A 339 -5.00 -25.11 10.42
N LEU A 340 -5.98 -24.73 11.24
CA LEU A 340 -5.86 -24.65 12.69
C LEU A 340 -6.66 -25.79 13.32
N SER A 341 -5.98 -26.70 14.01
CA SER A 341 -6.60 -27.82 14.72
C SER A 341 -6.40 -27.64 16.22
N GLY A 342 -7.47 -27.24 16.92
CA GLY A 342 -7.35 -26.76 18.30
C GLY A 342 -6.56 -25.44 18.32
N ASP A 343 -5.41 -25.44 19.02
CA ASP A 343 -4.48 -24.31 19.06
C ASP A 343 -3.23 -24.50 18.15
N GLU A 344 -3.12 -25.64 17.44
CA GLU A 344 -1.96 -25.96 16.60
C GLU A 344 -2.20 -25.67 15.11
N TRP A 345 -1.30 -24.90 14.52
CA TRP A 345 -1.26 -24.64 13.08
C TRP A 345 -0.55 -25.77 12.33
N SER A 346 -1.15 -26.18 11.23
CA SER A 346 -0.61 -27.16 10.28
C SER A 346 -0.59 -26.57 8.88
N GLU A 347 0.45 -26.91 8.10
CA GLU A 347 0.57 -26.58 6.69
C GLU A 347 0.93 -27.85 5.91
N THR A 348 0.35 -28.03 4.72
CA THR A 348 0.79 -29.04 3.74
C THR A 348 0.84 -28.45 2.33
N THR A 349 1.84 -28.84 1.55
CA THR A 349 1.93 -28.55 0.10
C THR A 349 1.38 -29.66 -0.77
N ASP A 350 0.97 -30.79 -0.19
CA ASP A 350 0.47 -31.96 -0.92
C ASP A 350 -1.00 -31.78 -1.31
N ILE A 351 -1.25 -30.93 -2.31
CA ILE A 351 -2.59 -30.73 -2.89
C ILE A 351 -2.81 -31.71 -4.04
N GLU A 352 -3.76 -32.63 -3.85
CA GLU A 352 -4.05 -33.70 -4.81
C GLU A 352 -4.97 -33.25 -5.96
N ALA A 353 -4.86 -33.94 -7.09
CA ALA A 353 -5.73 -33.71 -8.23
C ALA A 353 -7.16 -34.21 -7.94
N VAL A 354 -8.14 -33.32 -8.07
CA VAL A 354 -9.56 -33.63 -7.83
C VAL A 354 -10.07 -34.76 -8.73
N ASN A 355 -10.75 -35.74 -8.14
CA ASN A 355 -11.41 -36.80 -8.88
C ASN A 355 -12.61 -36.25 -9.69
N PRO A 356 -12.60 -36.33 -11.04
CA PRO A 356 -13.67 -35.79 -11.88
C PRO A 356 -14.98 -36.59 -11.86
N THR A 357 -15.05 -37.75 -11.17
CA THR A 357 -16.26 -38.61 -11.21
C THR A 357 -17.38 -38.17 -10.26
N ALA A 358 -17.24 -37.04 -9.54
CA ALA A 358 -18.24 -36.51 -8.61
C ALA A 358 -18.70 -37.52 -7.54
N THR A 359 -17.77 -38.37 -7.10
CA THR A 359 -17.96 -39.41 -6.07
C THR A 359 -16.90 -39.27 -5.01
N PHE A 360 -17.32 -39.25 -3.76
CA PHE A 360 -16.45 -39.38 -2.59
C PHE A 360 -16.00 -40.84 -2.44
N SER A 361 -14.73 -41.03 -2.11
CA SER A 361 -14.12 -42.35 -1.94
C SER A 361 -14.39 -42.91 -0.54
N GLU A 362 -14.48 -42.00 0.44
CA GLU A 362 -14.52 -42.29 1.87
C GLU A 362 -15.68 -41.51 2.55
N PRO A 363 -15.95 -41.72 3.85
CA PRO A 363 -16.87 -40.86 4.60
C PRO A 363 -16.45 -39.39 4.52
N GLN A 364 -17.39 -38.48 4.35
CA GLN A 364 -17.08 -37.05 4.21
C GLN A 364 -16.69 -36.39 5.54
N GLN A 365 -15.81 -35.39 5.47
CA GLN A 365 -15.45 -34.52 6.59
C GLN A 365 -15.39 -33.05 6.14
N LEU A 366 -15.76 -32.15 7.05
CA LEU A 366 -15.55 -30.71 6.90
C LEU A 366 -14.15 -30.35 7.38
N TYR A 367 -13.44 -29.56 6.58
CA TYR A 367 -12.14 -28.99 6.90
C TYR A 367 -12.25 -27.46 6.88
N GLU A 368 -11.71 -26.83 7.92
CA GLU A 368 -11.68 -25.38 8.12
C GLU A 368 -10.24 -24.92 7.88
N GLY A 369 -10.03 -23.91 7.03
CA GLY A 369 -8.68 -23.49 6.68
C GLY A 369 -8.56 -22.48 5.53
N TRP A 370 -7.31 -22.32 5.10
CA TRP A 370 -6.88 -21.34 4.11
C TRP A 370 -6.06 -22.02 3.02
N LEU A 371 -6.23 -21.56 1.78
CA LEU A 371 -5.26 -21.79 0.73
C LEU A 371 -4.21 -20.69 0.78
N GLN A 372 -2.94 -21.05 0.87
CA GLN A 372 -1.81 -20.15 0.80
C GLN A 372 -1.12 -20.29 -0.57
N LEU A 373 -0.77 -19.16 -1.17
CA LEU A 373 -0.05 -19.08 -2.44
C LEU A 373 1.30 -18.40 -2.19
N SER A 374 2.37 -19.15 -2.37
CA SER A 374 3.76 -18.70 -2.22
C SER A 374 4.50 -18.81 -3.56
N ARG A 375 5.60 -18.08 -3.73
CA ARG A 375 6.45 -18.26 -4.91
C ARG A 375 7.20 -19.60 -4.80
N ALA A 376 7.23 -20.36 -5.89
CA ALA A 376 8.06 -21.55 -5.97
C ALA A 376 9.54 -21.19 -5.75
N GLN A 377 10.22 -21.91 -4.85
CA GLN A 377 11.66 -21.79 -4.69
C GLN A 377 12.35 -22.30 -5.97
N GLU A 378 13.27 -21.50 -6.51
CA GLU A 378 14.13 -21.92 -7.62
C GLU A 378 15.25 -22.82 -7.05
N GLU A 379 15.30 -24.08 -7.50
CA GLU A 379 16.39 -25.05 -7.17
C GLU A 379 17.73 -24.72 -7.86
#